data_AF-A0A947H745-F1
#
_entry.id   AF-A0A947H745-F1
#
_cell.length_a   1.000
_cell.length_b   1.000
_cell.length_c   1.000
_cell.angle_alpha   90.00
_cell.angle_beta   90.00
_cell.angle_gamma   90.00
#
_symmetry.space_group_name_H-M   'P 1'
#
loop_
_entity.id
_entity.type
_entity.pdbx_description
1 polymer ?
#
loop_
_entity_poly.entity_id
_entity_poly.type
_entity_poly.pdbx_seq_one_letter_code
_entity_poly.pdbx_strand_id
1 'polypeptide(L)'
;MRAKVAVAGASGYIGSCLIQALLPHYDVIALSRSPQADSPGVEWRYCDLFSLLQAEMGLQGADYAFYLVHSMLPSAHLSQGHFADMDLILADNFARACQQTGVEHIVYLGGIIPEFGDLSNHLRSRLEVEQTLADYRVPVTSIRASIIVGPRGSSFQIIEKLVKRLPIMLCPPWTLTQTQPIALDDVIAILVKTLGQTEFYWRFFDVGGPDILSYLDLMKETARVMNLKRLILPVPWMPVNISRFWVSLIASAPPELVNPLVESLKHPMVAHSLELQTQLGIQGLGFSESVEKALLIQRQAPTIRRPKRAKYTESLQFSDNIYPELEKIVRSVQRLPLPAGKNALWIAEKYTLWLPRFLHPFVRVDVDSQRTCRFYLKGIRSPLLVLKFSVERSNLHRTLFYITGGLLASRKTRLRGRLEFREVLGQNYVIAAIHDFSPSLPWFIYNWTQALMHLWVMHGFRRYLRSLDVM
;
A
#
# COMPACT_ATOMS: atom_id res chain seq x y z
N MET A 1 1.22 30.41 -14.80
CA MET A 1 0.22 29.44 -14.30
C MET A 1 0.70 28.96 -12.94
N ARG A 2 -0.20 28.55 -12.03
CA ARG A 2 0.22 27.86 -10.80
C ARG A 2 0.74 26.47 -11.16
N ALA A 3 1.71 25.98 -10.41
CA ALA A 3 2.16 24.60 -10.59
C ALA A 3 1.03 23.63 -10.21
N LYS A 4 0.95 22.52 -10.93
CA LYS A 4 -0.02 21.45 -10.74
C LYS A 4 0.58 20.32 -9.91
N VAL A 5 -0.12 19.93 -8.86
CA VAL A 5 0.34 18.91 -7.92
C VAL A 5 -0.62 17.73 -7.91
N ALA A 6 -0.11 16.55 -8.26
CA ALA A 6 -0.86 15.31 -8.17
C ALA A 6 -0.73 14.70 -6.76
N VAL A 7 -1.83 14.23 -6.18
CA VAL A 7 -1.85 13.57 -4.87
C VAL A 7 -2.36 12.13 -5.02
N ALA A 8 -1.45 11.16 -4.98
CA ALA A 8 -1.80 9.75 -4.84
C ALA A 8 -2.14 9.43 -3.38
N GLY A 9 -3.33 8.86 -3.14
CA GLY A 9 -3.87 8.71 -1.78
C GLY A 9 -4.69 9.91 -1.32
N ALA A 10 -5.17 10.74 -2.26
CA ALA A 10 -5.95 11.95 -2.01
C ALA A 10 -7.20 11.75 -1.14
N SER A 11 -7.93 10.65 -1.32
CA SER A 11 -9.13 10.33 -0.53
C SER A 11 -8.80 9.83 0.88
N GLY A 12 -7.53 9.56 1.18
CA GLY A 12 -7.06 9.15 2.50
C GLY A 12 -7.02 10.32 3.48
N TYR A 13 -6.87 10.02 4.77
CA TYR A 13 -6.87 11.04 5.81
C TYR A 13 -5.81 12.12 5.59
N ILE A 14 -4.54 11.71 5.46
CA ILE A 14 -3.42 12.64 5.25
C ILE A 14 -3.59 13.37 3.91
N GLY A 15 -3.96 12.65 2.84
CA GLY A 15 -4.21 13.24 1.52
C GLY A 15 -5.27 14.34 1.56
N SER A 16 -6.39 14.12 2.26
CA SER A 16 -7.46 15.11 2.38
C SER A 16 -7.00 16.39 3.10
N CYS A 17 -6.18 16.27 4.15
CA CYS A 17 -5.60 17.40 4.86
C CYS A 17 -4.55 18.13 4.00
N LEU A 18 -3.72 17.37 3.29
CA LEU A 18 -2.69 17.92 2.40
C LEU A 18 -3.32 18.73 1.26
N ILE A 19 -4.38 18.23 0.64
CA ILE A 19 -5.10 18.95 -0.42
C ILE A 19 -5.56 20.32 0.08
N GLN A 20 -6.16 20.41 1.26
CA GLN A 20 -6.59 21.70 1.83
C GLN A 20 -5.42 22.68 2.02
N ALA A 21 -4.25 22.18 2.41
CA ALA A 21 -3.05 23.00 2.56
C ALA A 21 -2.40 23.40 1.22
N LEU A 22 -2.62 22.64 0.14
CA LEU A 22 -2.08 22.92 -1.19
C LEU A 22 -2.92 23.93 -1.99
N LEU A 23 -4.25 23.91 -1.84
CA LEU A 23 -5.19 24.76 -2.59
C LEU A 23 -4.84 26.27 -2.63
N PRO A 24 -4.30 26.89 -1.56
CA PRO A 24 -3.92 28.30 -1.60
C PRO A 24 -2.75 28.59 -2.54
N HIS A 25 -1.94 27.61 -2.91
CA HIS A 25 -0.67 27.78 -3.61
C HIS A 25 -0.58 27.04 -4.95
N TYR A 26 -1.33 25.95 -5.11
CA TYR A 26 -1.21 25.02 -6.24
C TYR A 26 -2.57 24.67 -6.84
N ASP A 27 -2.55 24.25 -8.10
CA ASP A 27 -3.68 23.56 -8.73
C ASP A 27 -3.57 22.06 -8.39
N VAL A 28 -4.62 21.45 -7.86
CA VAL A 28 -4.54 20.10 -7.28
C VAL A 28 -5.22 19.06 -8.16
N ILE A 29 -4.46 18.03 -8.55
CA ILE A 29 -4.97 16.81 -9.19
C ILE A 29 -5.08 15.72 -8.13
N ALA A 30 -6.29 15.33 -7.76
CA ALA A 30 -6.54 14.34 -6.73
C ALA A 30 -6.83 12.97 -7.34
N LEU A 31 -5.97 11.98 -7.06
CA LEU A 31 -6.10 10.62 -7.61
C LEU A 31 -6.89 9.72 -6.66
N SER A 32 -8.01 9.15 -7.15
CA SER A 32 -8.86 8.24 -6.38
C SER A 32 -9.30 7.03 -7.19
N ARG A 33 -9.54 5.90 -6.50
CA ARG A 33 -10.11 4.68 -7.09
C ARG A 33 -11.63 4.64 -7.09
N SER A 34 -12.28 5.59 -6.41
CA SER A 34 -13.73 5.68 -6.33
C SER A 34 -14.18 7.11 -6.66
N PRO A 35 -15.38 7.26 -7.25
CA PRO A 35 -15.95 8.58 -7.50
C PRO A 35 -15.94 9.41 -6.22
N GLN A 36 -15.50 10.66 -6.32
CA GLN A 36 -15.50 11.63 -5.23
C GLN A 36 -16.45 12.76 -5.57
N ALA A 37 -16.96 13.42 -4.53
CA ALA A 37 -17.77 14.61 -4.70
C ALA A 37 -16.90 15.76 -5.22
N ASP A 38 -17.48 16.58 -6.09
CA ASP A 38 -16.83 17.79 -6.58
C ASP A 38 -16.44 18.69 -5.42
N SER A 39 -15.22 19.22 -5.49
CA SER A 39 -14.64 20.07 -4.46
C SER A 39 -13.99 21.27 -5.15
N PRO A 40 -14.29 22.52 -4.73
CA PRO A 40 -13.70 23.71 -5.36
C PRO A 40 -12.16 23.65 -5.38
N GLY A 41 -11.57 23.90 -6.54
CA GLY A 41 -10.12 23.93 -6.74
C GLY A 41 -9.43 22.57 -6.81
N VAL A 42 -10.19 21.46 -6.80
CA VAL A 42 -9.64 20.09 -6.89
C VAL A 42 -10.13 19.40 -8.15
N GLU A 43 -9.19 18.95 -8.99
CA GLU A 43 -9.48 18.09 -10.13
C GLU A 43 -9.39 16.62 -9.71
N TRP A 44 -10.53 15.97 -9.48
CA TRP A 44 -10.58 14.54 -9.17
C TRP A 44 -10.41 13.69 -10.44
N ARG A 45 -9.41 12.79 -10.45
CA ARG A 45 -9.19 11.83 -11.53
C ARG A 45 -9.30 10.40 -11.01
N TYR A 46 -10.05 9.59 -11.73
CA TYR A 46 -10.09 8.15 -11.48
C TYR A 46 -8.73 7.53 -11.82
N CYS A 47 -8.12 6.85 -10.85
CA CYS A 47 -6.82 6.23 -11.00
C CYS A 47 -6.69 5.01 -10.06
N ASP A 48 -6.72 3.81 -10.63
CA ASP A 48 -6.20 2.60 -9.98
C ASP A 48 -4.71 2.46 -10.31
N LEU A 49 -3.85 2.70 -9.32
CA LEU A 49 -2.40 2.59 -9.44
C LEU A 49 -1.91 1.16 -9.72
N PHE A 50 -2.77 0.13 -9.67
CA PHE A 50 -2.44 -1.19 -10.23
C PHE A 50 -2.46 -1.23 -11.76
N SER A 51 -2.90 -0.15 -12.41
CA SER A 51 -2.87 0.04 -13.86
C SER A 51 -1.91 1.17 -14.20
N LEU A 52 -0.77 0.82 -14.80
CA LEU A 52 0.21 1.80 -15.29
C LEU A 52 -0.44 2.82 -16.23
N LEU A 53 -1.35 2.38 -17.11
CA LEU A 53 -2.06 3.28 -18.02
C LEU A 53 -2.90 4.32 -17.27
N GLN A 54 -3.59 3.92 -16.21
CA GLN A 54 -4.39 4.86 -15.43
C GLN A 54 -3.51 5.79 -14.59
N ALA A 55 -2.35 5.31 -14.10
CA ALA A 55 -1.37 6.17 -13.46
C ALA A 55 -0.84 7.24 -14.43
N GLU A 56 -0.47 6.85 -15.67
CA GLU A 56 -0.06 7.77 -16.75
C GLU A 56 -1.16 8.82 -17.04
N MET A 57 -2.40 8.38 -17.25
CA MET A 57 -3.53 9.30 -17.49
C MET A 57 -3.81 10.22 -16.29
N GLY A 58 -3.71 9.68 -15.07
CA GLY A 58 -3.94 10.42 -13.84
C GLY A 58 -2.91 11.52 -13.61
N LEU A 59 -1.65 11.26 -13.95
CA LEU A 59 -0.53 12.18 -13.75
C LEU A 59 -0.33 13.19 -14.90
N GLN A 60 -1.07 13.06 -16.00
CA GLN A 60 -0.91 13.92 -17.17
C GLN A 60 -0.99 15.43 -16.81
N GLY A 61 0.09 16.15 -17.10
CA GLY A 61 0.19 17.60 -16.86
C GLY A 61 0.39 18.00 -15.39
N ALA A 62 0.79 17.09 -14.51
CA ALA A 62 1.26 17.42 -13.17
C ALA A 62 2.75 17.79 -13.21
N ASP A 63 3.13 18.85 -12.49
CA ASP A 63 4.53 19.26 -12.34
C ASP A 63 5.18 18.51 -11.16
N TYR A 64 4.43 18.33 -10.07
CA TYR A 64 4.90 17.63 -8.87
C TYR A 64 3.91 16.57 -8.42
N ALA A 65 4.37 15.60 -7.62
CA ALA A 65 3.49 14.56 -7.12
C ALA A 65 3.79 14.14 -5.67
N PHE A 66 2.73 13.91 -4.90
CA PHE A 66 2.80 13.26 -3.58
C PHE A 66 2.39 11.80 -3.68
N TYR A 67 3.16 10.91 -3.03
CA TYR A 67 2.82 9.51 -2.89
C TYR A 67 2.48 9.18 -1.43
N LEU A 68 1.19 8.99 -1.13
CA LEU A 68 0.68 8.71 0.22
C LEU A 68 -0.02 7.33 0.32
N VAL A 69 0.19 6.48 -0.68
CA VAL A 69 -0.52 5.20 -0.81
C VAL A 69 0.13 4.11 0.02
N HIS A 70 -0.70 3.26 0.63
CA HIS A 70 -0.28 2.09 1.38
C HIS A 70 -1.33 0.97 1.29
N SER A 71 -0.90 -0.25 0.96
CA SER A 71 -1.75 -1.38 0.54
C SER A 71 -2.03 -2.38 1.66
N MET A 72 -2.17 -1.92 2.91
CA MET A 72 -2.48 -2.81 4.04
C MET A 72 -3.89 -3.39 4.01
N LEU A 73 -4.78 -2.81 3.21
CA LEU A 73 -6.15 -3.27 3.06
C LEU A 73 -6.35 -4.00 1.73
N PRO A 74 -7.26 -4.98 1.69
CA PRO A 74 -7.61 -5.65 0.44
C PRO A 74 -8.02 -4.65 -0.64
N SER A 75 -7.56 -4.93 -1.87
CA SER A 75 -7.78 -4.09 -3.03
C SER A 75 -8.53 -4.84 -4.14
N ALA A 76 -9.32 -5.84 -3.79
CA ALA A 76 -10.12 -6.64 -4.70
C ALA A 76 -11.10 -7.49 -3.88
N HIS A 77 -12.08 -8.11 -4.55
CA HIS A 77 -12.94 -9.09 -3.88
C HIS A 77 -12.14 -10.29 -3.38
N LEU A 78 -11.08 -10.65 -4.12
CA LEU A 78 -10.04 -11.55 -3.65
C LEU A 78 -8.68 -10.93 -3.95
N SER A 79 -7.93 -10.62 -2.90
CA SER A 79 -6.53 -10.20 -2.98
C SER A 79 -5.64 -11.35 -2.49
N GLN A 80 -4.76 -11.84 -3.34
CA GLN A 80 -3.82 -12.92 -3.05
C GLN A 80 -2.39 -12.41 -3.18
N GLY A 81 -1.71 -12.16 -2.08
CA GLY A 81 -0.34 -11.68 -2.09
C GLY A 81 0.02 -10.97 -0.79
N HIS A 82 1.31 -10.73 -0.57
CA HIS A 82 1.74 -9.92 0.55
C HIS A 82 1.48 -8.44 0.24
N PHE A 83 1.03 -7.66 1.24
CA PHE A 83 0.84 -6.21 1.08
C PHE A 83 2.12 -5.51 0.59
N ALA A 84 3.29 -6.01 0.99
CA ALA A 84 4.58 -5.49 0.56
C ALA A 84 4.77 -5.59 -0.96
N ASP A 85 4.39 -6.72 -1.56
CA ASP A 85 4.47 -6.90 -3.01
C ASP A 85 3.42 -6.05 -3.76
N MET A 86 2.26 -5.83 -3.14
CA MET A 86 1.23 -4.95 -3.69
C MET A 86 1.72 -3.50 -3.71
N ASP A 87 2.25 -3.01 -2.58
CA ASP A 87 2.82 -1.66 -2.47
C ASP A 87 3.95 -1.42 -3.44
N LEU A 88 4.79 -2.43 -3.65
CA LEU A 88 5.88 -2.38 -4.60
C LEU A 88 5.39 -2.16 -6.05
N ILE A 89 4.34 -2.87 -6.49
CA ILE A 89 3.74 -2.62 -7.82
C ILE A 89 3.17 -1.21 -7.93
N LEU A 90 2.48 -0.74 -6.89
CA LEU A 90 1.85 0.60 -6.91
C LEU A 90 2.89 1.70 -7.02
N ALA A 91 3.96 1.62 -6.23
CA ALA A 91 5.08 2.56 -6.24
C ALA A 91 5.77 2.56 -7.61
N ASP A 92 6.05 1.38 -8.15
CA ASP A 92 6.70 1.23 -9.46
C ASP A 92 5.83 1.80 -10.60
N ASN A 93 4.53 1.51 -10.60
CA ASN A 93 3.61 2.11 -11.58
C ASN A 93 3.58 3.63 -11.50
N PHE A 94 3.53 4.17 -10.28
CA PHE A 94 3.52 5.60 -10.05
C PHE A 94 4.81 6.26 -10.51
N ALA A 95 5.98 5.73 -10.13
CA ALA A 95 7.27 6.28 -10.51
C ALA A 95 7.50 6.25 -12.04
N ARG A 96 7.14 5.13 -12.70
CA ARG A 96 7.16 5.04 -14.17
C ARG A 96 6.27 6.08 -14.82
N ALA A 97 5.05 6.24 -14.31
CA ALA A 97 4.09 7.20 -14.84
C ALA A 97 4.56 8.64 -14.62
N CYS A 98 5.14 8.98 -13.46
CA CYS A 98 5.77 10.27 -13.20
C CYS A 98 6.87 10.56 -14.23
N GLN A 99 7.79 9.61 -14.47
CA GLN A 99 8.84 9.77 -15.47
C GLN A 99 8.28 9.96 -16.88
N GLN A 100 7.24 9.20 -17.24
CA GLN A 100 6.64 9.25 -18.57
C GLN A 100 5.86 10.56 -18.83
N THR A 101 5.24 11.11 -17.78
CA THR A 101 4.40 12.32 -17.87
C THR A 101 5.17 13.61 -17.62
N GLY A 102 6.44 13.51 -17.21
CA GLY A 102 7.32 14.67 -17.00
C GLY A 102 7.20 15.29 -15.61
N VAL A 103 6.71 14.57 -14.61
CA VAL A 103 6.73 15.04 -13.21
C VAL A 103 8.17 15.31 -12.79
N GLU A 104 8.40 16.47 -12.18
CA GLU A 104 9.72 16.99 -11.85
C GLU A 104 10.19 16.59 -10.45
N HIS A 105 9.26 16.24 -9.54
CA HIS A 105 9.58 15.87 -8.17
C HIS A 105 8.48 15.03 -7.51
N ILE A 106 8.89 13.96 -6.81
CA ILE A 106 8.02 13.12 -5.99
C ILE A 106 8.34 13.35 -4.51
N VAL A 107 7.32 13.68 -3.71
CA VAL A 107 7.44 13.65 -2.24
C VAL A 107 6.73 12.41 -1.71
N TYR A 108 7.47 11.54 -1.03
CA TYR A 108 6.98 10.32 -0.42
C TYR A 108 6.83 10.48 1.09
N LEU A 109 5.65 10.18 1.64
CA LEU A 109 5.50 10.02 3.10
C LEU A 109 5.65 8.54 3.45
N GLY A 110 6.82 8.19 4.01
CA GLY A 110 7.29 6.88 4.44
C GLY A 110 7.06 6.59 5.92
N GLY A 111 7.87 5.69 6.47
CA GLY A 111 7.98 5.44 7.91
C GLY A 111 9.44 5.44 8.34
N ILE A 112 9.75 5.79 9.59
CA ILE A 112 11.13 5.75 10.10
C ILE A 112 11.72 4.35 9.92
N ILE A 113 12.95 4.29 9.41
CA ILE A 113 13.69 3.05 9.20
C ILE A 113 14.80 2.98 10.25
N PRO A 114 14.71 2.05 11.22
CA PRO A 114 15.73 1.89 12.25
C PRO A 114 17.11 1.55 11.67
N GLU A 115 18.17 2.10 12.25
CA GLU A 115 19.57 1.80 11.87
C GLU A 115 19.98 0.33 12.09
N PHE A 116 19.43 -0.34 13.11
CA PHE A 116 19.88 -1.66 13.54
C PHE A 116 18.75 -2.71 13.61
N GLY A 117 19.12 -3.95 13.29
CA GLY A 117 18.27 -5.14 13.43
C GLY A 117 17.48 -5.51 12.18
N ASP A 118 16.90 -6.71 12.20
CA ASP A 118 16.08 -7.20 11.09
C ASP A 118 14.77 -6.41 11.01
N LEU A 119 14.56 -5.69 9.91
CA LEU A 119 13.32 -4.97 9.68
C LEU A 119 12.11 -5.91 9.68
N SER A 120 11.04 -5.53 10.39
CA SER A 120 9.73 -6.14 10.23
C SER A 120 9.26 -6.06 8.76
N ASN A 121 8.37 -6.96 8.35
CA ASN A 121 7.85 -6.95 6.97
C ASN A 121 7.21 -5.61 6.58
N HIS A 122 6.58 -4.92 7.53
CA HIS A 122 6.01 -3.60 7.31
C HIS A 122 7.09 -2.56 7.01
N LEU A 123 8.13 -2.47 7.85
CA LEU A 123 9.22 -1.49 7.65
C LEU A 123 10.02 -1.77 6.38
N ARG A 124 10.31 -3.05 6.10
CA ARG A 124 10.94 -3.47 4.85
C ARG A 124 10.13 -3.01 3.64
N SER A 125 8.81 -3.17 3.67
CA SER A 125 7.93 -2.70 2.60
C SER A 125 7.99 -1.18 2.40
N ARG A 126 8.08 -0.39 3.47
CA ARG A 126 8.18 1.08 3.37
C ARG A 126 9.51 1.50 2.74
N LEU A 127 10.61 0.84 3.12
CA LEU A 127 11.93 1.05 2.52
C LEU A 127 11.95 0.63 1.04
N GLU A 128 11.36 -0.51 0.70
CA GLU A 128 11.26 -1.00 -0.67
C GLU A 128 10.46 -0.02 -1.57
N VAL A 129 9.37 0.56 -1.05
CA VAL A 129 8.61 1.62 -1.76
C VAL A 129 9.47 2.85 -1.98
N GLU A 130 10.19 3.29 -0.95
CA GLU A 130 11.09 4.44 -1.05
C GLU A 130 12.13 4.26 -2.17
N GLN A 131 12.81 3.11 -2.15
CA GLN A 131 13.81 2.74 -3.16
C GLN A 131 13.17 2.69 -4.55
N THR A 132 12.01 2.06 -4.67
CA THR A 132 11.33 1.90 -5.97
C THR A 132 10.88 3.23 -6.56
N LEU A 133 10.44 4.19 -5.73
CA LEU A 133 10.11 5.53 -6.21
C LEU A 133 11.37 6.23 -6.74
N ALA A 134 12.53 6.00 -6.10
CA ALA A 134 13.82 6.60 -6.44
C ALA A 134 14.59 5.88 -7.56
N ASP A 135 14.15 4.70 -8.01
CA ASP A 135 14.81 3.91 -9.07
C ASP A 135 14.69 4.54 -10.48
N TYR A 136 13.92 5.63 -10.62
CA TYR A 136 13.64 6.30 -11.89
C TYR A 136 14.29 7.69 -11.96
N ARG A 137 14.16 8.39 -13.10
CA ARG A 137 14.82 9.70 -13.32
C ARG A 137 14.14 10.89 -12.63
N VAL A 138 13.08 10.66 -11.87
CA VAL A 138 12.35 11.74 -11.18
C VAL A 138 12.90 11.85 -9.75
N PRO A 139 13.42 13.03 -9.34
CA PRO A 139 13.84 13.27 -7.98
C PRO A 139 12.80 12.89 -6.94
N VAL A 140 13.25 12.22 -5.88
CA VAL A 140 12.40 11.83 -4.76
C VAL A 140 12.91 12.45 -3.46
N THR A 141 12.03 13.08 -2.70
CA THR A 141 12.26 13.40 -1.29
C THR A 141 11.38 12.51 -0.41
N SER A 142 12.00 11.78 0.51
CA SER A 142 11.31 10.83 1.38
C SER A 142 11.20 11.36 2.80
N ILE A 143 9.98 11.67 3.24
CA ILE A 143 9.67 12.11 4.59
C ILE A 143 9.26 10.89 5.42
N ARG A 144 10.04 10.57 6.44
CA ARG A 144 9.83 9.38 7.28
C ARG A 144 9.31 9.78 8.65
N ALA A 145 8.08 9.41 8.96
CA ALA A 145 7.45 9.71 10.25
C ALA A 145 7.17 8.43 11.05
N SER A 146 7.05 8.56 12.36
CA SER A 146 6.58 7.48 13.23
C SER A 146 5.03 7.47 13.30
N ILE A 147 4.45 7.76 14.46
CA ILE A 147 3.03 7.94 14.69
C ILE A 147 2.66 9.38 14.39
N ILE A 148 1.75 9.55 13.43
CA ILE A 148 1.12 10.85 13.16
C ILE A 148 -0.11 10.99 14.06
N VAL A 149 -0.09 11.98 14.93
CA VAL A 149 -1.16 12.29 15.88
C VAL A 149 -2.17 13.23 15.23
N GLY A 150 -3.39 12.76 15.06
CA GLY A 150 -4.46 13.57 14.52
C GLY A 150 -5.83 12.90 14.65
N PRO A 151 -6.92 13.68 14.53
CA PRO A 151 -8.28 13.23 14.82
C PRO A 151 -8.72 11.95 14.08
N ARG A 152 -8.18 11.66 12.89
CA ARG A 152 -8.53 10.46 12.11
C ARG A 152 -7.33 9.60 11.71
N GLY A 153 -6.20 9.75 12.39
CA GLY A 153 -5.02 8.90 12.19
C GLY A 153 -5.24 7.50 12.76
N SER A 154 -4.97 6.46 11.98
CA SER A 154 -5.20 5.05 12.40
C SER A 154 -4.43 4.68 13.67
N SER A 155 -3.13 4.98 13.72
CA SER A 155 -2.27 4.67 14.87
C SER A 155 -2.72 5.36 16.16
N PHE A 156 -3.03 6.66 16.08
CA PHE A 156 -3.52 7.41 17.24
C PHE A 156 -4.90 6.92 17.69
N GLN A 157 -5.82 6.64 16.77
CA GLN A 157 -7.13 6.08 17.11
C GLN A 157 -7.05 4.71 17.80
N ILE A 158 -6.05 3.88 17.47
CA ILE A 158 -5.81 2.62 18.18
C ILE A 158 -5.45 2.91 19.64
N ILE A 159 -4.48 3.79 19.89
CA ILE A 159 -4.06 4.21 21.25
C ILE A 159 -5.25 4.80 22.02
N GLU A 160 -5.95 5.74 21.41
CA GLU A 160 -7.13 6.39 21.97
C GLU A 160 -8.21 5.39 22.36
N LYS A 161 -8.52 4.41 21.49
CA LYS A 161 -9.53 3.38 21.77
C LYS A 161 -9.11 2.43 22.88
N LEU A 162 -7.83 2.03 22.93
CA LEU A 162 -7.30 1.21 24.02
C LEU A 162 -7.49 1.94 25.36
N VAL A 163 -7.06 3.20 25.42
CA VAL A 163 -7.21 4.08 26.59
C VAL A 163 -8.69 4.30 26.93
N LYS A 164 -9.58 4.49 25.95
CA LYS A 164 -11.02 4.63 26.19
C LYS A 164 -11.64 3.37 26.79
N ARG A 165 -11.29 2.19 26.27
CA ARG A 165 -12.04 0.94 26.51
C ARG A 165 -11.46 0.07 27.62
N LEU A 166 -10.16 0.15 27.90
CA LEU A 166 -9.50 -0.71 28.87
C LEU A 166 -9.22 0.03 30.18
N PRO A 167 -9.94 -0.24 31.28
CA PRO A 167 -9.60 0.34 32.58
C PRO A 167 -8.26 -0.17 33.14
N ILE A 168 -7.87 -1.40 32.77
CA ILE A 168 -6.61 -2.05 33.12
C ILE A 168 -5.90 -2.47 31.83
N MET A 169 -4.64 -2.09 31.67
CA MET A 169 -3.81 -2.39 30.49
C MET A 169 -2.52 -3.09 30.92
N LEU A 170 -2.38 -4.36 30.54
CA LEU A 170 -1.15 -5.14 30.74
C LEU A 170 -0.22 -4.89 29.54
N CYS A 171 0.91 -4.26 29.81
CA CYS A 171 1.80 -3.71 28.81
C CYS A 171 3.08 -4.57 28.70
N PRO A 172 3.22 -5.38 27.65
CA PRO A 172 4.39 -6.27 27.48
C PRO A 172 5.66 -5.47 27.11
N PRO A 173 6.85 -6.10 27.09
CA PRO A 173 8.13 -5.37 26.96
C PRO A 173 8.23 -4.47 25.72
N TRP A 174 7.61 -4.85 24.59
CA TRP A 174 7.62 -4.01 23.38
C TRP A 174 6.93 -2.64 23.57
N THR A 175 6.07 -2.49 24.58
CA THR A 175 5.46 -1.19 24.89
C THR A 175 6.46 -0.18 25.45
N LEU A 176 7.63 -0.63 25.89
CA LEU A 176 8.73 0.21 26.37
C LEU A 176 9.60 0.72 25.21
N THR A 177 9.40 0.21 23.99
CA THR A 177 10.10 0.71 22.81
C THR A 177 9.75 2.18 22.56
N GLN A 178 10.79 2.98 22.29
CA GLN A 178 10.67 4.41 22.06
C GLN A 178 10.13 4.75 20.67
N THR A 179 9.37 5.83 20.59
CA THR A 179 8.81 6.40 19.38
C THR A 179 8.75 7.93 19.53
N GLN A 180 8.82 8.65 18.41
CA GLN A 180 8.81 10.10 18.40
C GLN A 180 7.59 10.62 17.62
N PRO A 181 6.39 10.65 18.24
CA PRO A 181 5.16 11.03 17.57
C PRO A 181 5.21 12.47 17.05
N ILE A 182 4.54 12.74 15.95
CA ILE A 182 4.48 14.08 15.33
C ILE A 182 3.02 14.48 15.08
N ALA A 183 2.69 15.77 15.25
CA ALA A 183 1.35 16.26 14.98
C ALA A 183 1.03 16.22 13.47
N LEU A 184 -0.23 15.97 13.12
CA LEU A 184 -0.68 16.00 11.72
C LEU A 184 -0.31 17.32 11.03
N ASP A 185 -0.57 18.45 11.68
CA ASP A 185 -0.38 19.75 11.05
C ASP A 185 1.09 20.04 10.74
N ASP A 186 2.01 19.57 11.60
CA ASP A 186 3.45 19.67 11.35
C ASP A 186 3.86 18.83 10.15
N VAL A 187 3.35 17.59 10.03
CA VAL A 187 3.60 16.74 8.85
C VAL A 187 3.08 17.41 7.58
N ILE A 188 1.86 17.97 7.60
CA ILE A 188 1.31 18.67 6.44
C ILE A 188 2.16 19.89 6.07
N ALA A 189 2.59 20.68 7.07
CA ALA A 189 3.45 21.84 6.84
C ALA A 189 4.81 21.43 6.23
N ILE A 190 5.42 20.35 6.74
CA ILE A 190 6.66 19.79 6.18
C ILE A 190 6.44 19.39 4.72
N LEU A 191 5.41 18.59 4.43
CA LEU A 191 5.12 18.11 3.08
C LEU A 191 4.96 19.25 2.07
N VAL A 192 4.20 20.30 2.44
CA VAL A 192 3.97 21.47 1.56
C VAL A 192 5.26 22.26 1.35
N LYS A 193 6.05 22.50 2.40
CA LYS A 193 7.28 23.31 2.30
C LYS A 193 8.42 22.58 1.58
N THR A 194 8.45 21.24 1.60
CA THR A 194 9.44 20.41 0.90
C THR A 194 9.20 20.35 -0.61
N LEU A 195 7.96 20.52 -1.07
CA LEU A 195 7.62 20.35 -2.47
C LEU A 195 8.33 21.36 -3.38
N GLY A 196 9.14 20.86 -4.31
CA GLY A 196 9.83 21.65 -5.34
C GLY A 196 11.18 22.23 -4.89
N GLN A 197 11.64 21.87 -3.68
CA GLN A 197 12.90 22.32 -3.13
C GLN A 197 14.05 21.39 -3.56
N THR A 198 14.87 21.88 -4.47
CA THR A 198 15.94 21.09 -5.10
C THR A 198 17.01 20.59 -4.13
N GLU A 199 17.21 21.28 -3.00
CA GLU A 199 18.15 20.91 -1.93
C GLU A 199 17.75 19.62 -1.18
N PHE A 200 16.50 19.18 -1.34
CA PHE A 200 15.95 17.96 -0.72
C PHE A 200 15.86 16.78 -1.68
N TYR A 201 16.17 16.98 -2.96
CA TYR A 201 16.07 15.94 -3.98
C TYR A 201 17.01 14.77 -3.69
N TRP A 202 16.54 13.54 -3.91
CA TRP A 202 17.26 12.29 -3.68
C TRP A 202 17.68 12.07 -2.21
N ARG A 203 17.00 12.73 -1.28
CA ARG A 203 17.28 12.63 0.16
C ARG A 203 16.07 12.09 0.90
N PHE A 204 16.34 11.43 2.02
CA PHE A 204 15.33 11.10 3.01
C PHE A 204 15.56 11.94 4.27
N PHE A 205 14.48 12.20 4.99
CA PHE A 205 14.49 12.93 6.25
C PHE A 205 13.53 12.27 7.22
N ASP A 206 14.02 11.95 8.41
CA ASP A 206 13.14 11.60 9.50
C ASP A 206 12.48 12.86 10.06
N VAL A 207 11.24 12.72 10.51
CA VAL A 207 10.46 13.80 11.13
C VAL A 207 9.78 13.29 12.38
N GLY A 208 9.74 14.15 13.40
CA GLY A 208 9.26 13.82 14.73
C GLY A 208 8.79 15.06 15.48
N GLY A 209 7.88 14.88 16.44
CA GLY A 209 7.56 15.93 17.40
C GLY A 209 8.69 16.12 18.42
N PRO A 210 8.53 17.09 19.34
CA PRO A 210 9.54 17.40 20.35
C PRO A 210 9.71 16.30 21.40
N ASP A 211 8.70 15.44 21.59
CA ASP A 211 8.68 14.43 22.65
C ASP A 211 9.09 13.05 22.12
N ILE A 212 10.06 12.41 22.78
CA ILE A 212 10.40 11.00 22.61
C ILE A 212 9.77 10.21 23.76
N LEU A 213 8.84 9.31 23.43
CA LEU A 213 8.00 8.60 24.39
C LEU A 213 8.02 7.09 24.11
N SER A 214 7.84 6.28 25.15
CA SER A 214 7.49 4.87 24.92
C SER A 214 6.01 4.72 24.58
N TYR A 215 5.60 3.61 23.94
CA TYR A 215 4.15 3.35 23.73
C TYR A 215 3.36 3.33 25.04
N LEU A 216 3.99 2.87 26.13
CA LEU A 216 3.42 2.91 27.47
C LEU A 216 3.17 4.35 27.93
N ASP A 217 4.12 5.25 27.68
CA ASP A 217 3.97 6.68 27.99
C ASP A 217 2.93 7.36 27.10
N LEU A 218 2.85 7.01 25.80
CA LEU A 218 1.76 7.48 24.92
C LEU A 218 0.38 7.14 25.50
N MET A 219 0.20 5.91 26.00
CA MET A 219 -1.07 5.49 26.61
C MET A 219 -1.36 6.24 27.92
N LYS A 220 -0.35 6.43 28.78
CA LYS A 220 -0.48 7.21 30.02
C LYS A 220 -0.86 8.66 29.74
N GLU A 221 -0.16 9.27 28.80
CA GLU A 221 -0.32 10.68 28.47
C GLU A 221 -1.65 10.93 27.77
N THR A 222 -2.07 10.03 26.89
CA THR A 222 -3.43 10.05 26.33
C THR A 222 -4.48 9.92 27.44
N ALA A 223 -4.32 9.00 28.41
CA ALA A 223 -5.25 8.86 29.53
C ALA A 223 -5.34 10.14 30.38
N ARG A 224 -4.20 10.81 30.59
CA ARG A 224 -4.10 12.09 31.31
C ARG A 224 -4.88 13.19 30.58
N VAL A 225 -4.62 13.41 29.29
CA VAL A 225 -5.34 14.42 28.48
C VAL A 225 -6.84 14.15 28.43
N MET A 226 -7.23 12.88 28.43
CA MET A 226 -8.63 12.46 28.45
C MET A 226 -9.30 12.52 29.82
N ASN A 227 -8.55 12.83 30.88
CA ASN A 227 -8.99 12.78 32.27
C ASN A 227 -9.57 11.40 32.67
N LEU A 228 -8.93 10.32 32.23
CA LEU A 228 -9.32 8.94 32.52
C LEU A 228 -8.32 8.29 33.49
N LYS A 229 -8.85 7.69 34.57
CA LYS A 229 -8.05 6.84 35.47
C LYS A 229 -7.87 5.47 34.83
N ARG A 230 -6.62 5.11 34.52
CA ARG A 230 -6.22 3.85 33.88
C ARG A 230 -5.08 3.19 34.65
N LEU A 231 -5.24 1.91 34.96
CA LEU A 231 -4.19 1.11 35.58
C LEU A 231 -3.33 0.48 34.47
N ILE A 232 -2.17 1.07 34.21
CA ILE A 232 -1.27 0.66 33.13
C ILE A 232 -0.05 -0.02 33.75
N LEU A 233 0.02 -1.35 33.63
CA LEU A 233 1.02 -2.17 34.31
C LEU A 233 1.96 -2.82 33.29
N PRO A 234 3.28 -2.56 33.35
CA PRO A 234 4.24 -3.33 32.58
C PRO A 234 4.27 -4.78 33.06
N VAL A 235 4.34 -5.73 32.14
CA VAL A 235 4.48 -7.17 32.43
C VAL A 235 5.71 -7.75 31.73
N PRO A 236 6.46 -8.66 32.36
CA PRO A 236 7.75 -9.14 31.84
C PRO A 236 7.60 -10.02 30.60
N TRP A 237 6.44 -10.63 30.39
CA TRP A 237 6.20 -11.53 29.27
C TRP A 237 4.73 -11.52 28.85
N MET A 238 4.48 -11.46 27.55
CA MET A 238 3.20 -11.80 26.94
C MET A 238 3.44 -12.31 25.52
N PRO A 239 2.84 -13.45 25.10
CA PRO A 239 2.91 -13.91 23.73
C PRO A 239 2.40 -12.85 22.74
N VAL A 240 3.19 -12.56 21.71
CA VAL A 240 2.86 -11.54 20.71
C VAL A 240 1.52 -11.84 20.02
N ASN A 241 1.18 -13.12 19.81
CA ASN A 241 -0.08 -13.53 19.20
C ASN A 241 -1.30 -13.14 20.07
N ILE A 242 -1.17 -13.17 21.39
CA ILE A 242 -2.22 -12.71 22.31
C ILE A 242 -2.38 -11.19 22.21
N SER A 243 -1.27 -10.44 22.13
CA SER A 243 -1.32 -8.99 21.97
C SER A 243 -1.97 -8.56 20.66
N ARG A 244 -1.69 -9.26 19.54
CA ARG A 244 -2.30 -9.02 18.23
C ARG A 244 -3.82 -9.20 18.27
N PHE A 245 -4.27 -10.31 18.86
CA PHE A 245 -5.69 -10.63 18.98
C PHE A 245 -6.46 -9.60 19.81
N TRP A 246 -5.95 -9.26 21.00
CA TRP A 246 -6.60 -8.29 21.88
C TRP A 246 -6.61 -6.87 21.29
N VAL A 247 -5.51 -6.41 20.69
CA VAL A 247 -5.47 -5.09 20.04
C VAL A 247 -6.46 -5.01 18.87
N SER A 248 -6.54 -6.04 18.02
CA SER A 248 -7.51 -6.08 16.91
C SER A 248 -8.96 -6.03 17.42
N LEU A 249 -9.28 -6.83 18.45
CA LEU A 249 -10.62 -6.87 19.04
C LEU A 249 -11.01 -5.52 19.66
N ILE A 250 -10.12 -4.93 20.45
CA ILE A 250 -10.40 -3.73 21.25
C ILE A 250 -10.36 -2.46 20.40
N ALA A 251 -9.42 -2.34 19.47
CA ALA A 251 -9.38 -1.23 18.52
C ALA A 251 -10.46 -1.33 17.44
N SER A 252 -11.14 -2.49 17.36
CA SER A 252 -12.09 -2.83 16.29
C SER A 252 -11.46 -2.58 14.92
N ALA A 253 -10.24 -3.09 14.75
CA ALA A 253 -9.38 -2.90 13.59
C ALA A 253 -9.06 -4.25 12.94
N PRO A 254 -9.05 -4.33 11.60
CA PRO A 254 -8.83 -5.60 10.90
C PRO A 254 -7.43 -6.17 11.24
N PRO A 255 -7.29 -7.50 11.43
CA PRO A 255 -6.00 -8.13 11.71
C PRO A 255 -4.93 -7.82 10.66
N GLU A 256 -5.32 -7.64 9.40
CA GLU A 256 -4.44 -7.28 8.29
C GLU A 256 -3.75 -5.92 8.51
N LEU A 257 -4.43 -4.99 9.19
CA LEU A 257 -3.87 -3.69 9.59
C LEU A 257 -3.06 -3.82 10.89
N VAL A 258 -3.58 -4.54 11.89
CA VAL A 258 -2.99 -4.59 13.23
C VAL A 258 -1.72 -5.42 13.28
N ASN A 259 -1.69 -6.58 12.61
CA ASN A 259 -0.57 -7.51 12.72
C ASN A 259 0.77 -6.92 12.26
N PRO A 260 0.86 -6.27 11.09
CA PRO A 260 2.12 -5.67 10.65
C PRO A 260 2.52 -4.46 11.50
N LEU A 261 1.55 -3.67 11.97
CA LEU A 261 1.81 -2.55 12.86
C LEU A 261 2.41 -3.02 14.18
N VAL A 262 1.78 -3.99 14.87
CA VAL A 262 2.26 -4.56 16.15
C VAL A 262 3.66 -5.17 16.00
N GLU A 263 3.95 -5.81 14.87
CA GLU A 263 5.29 -6.34 14.59
C GLU A 263 6.33 -5.23 14.47
N SER A 264 5.98 -4.11 13.85
CA SER A 264 6.87 -2.95 13.73
C SER A 264 7.09 -2.20 15.04
N LEU A 265 6.17 -2.27 16.02
CA LEU A 265 6.30 -1.54 17.30
C LEU A 265 7.48 -2.00 18.15
N LYS A 266 8.08 -3.14 17.85
CA LYS A 266 9.27 -3.63 18.55
C LYS A 266 10.53 -2.82 18.22
N HIS A 267 10.52 -2.11 17.10
CA HIS A 267 11.66 -1.31 16.66
C HIS A 267 11.53 0.13 17.17
N PRO A 268 12.62 0.74 17.68
CA PRO A 268 12.62 2.16 18.00
C PRO A 268 12.28 3.00 16.77
N MET A 269 11.33 3.92 16.91
CA MET A 269 10.87 4.84 15.85
C MET A 269 11.21 6.28 16.23
N VAL A 270 12.48 6.51 16.52
CA VAL A 270 13.02 7.82 16.89
C VAL A 270 13.78 8.37 15.69
N ALA A 271 13.59 9.65 15.38
CA ALA A 271 14.24 10.27 14.24
C ALA A 271 15.76 10.32 14.45
N HIS A 272 16.53 9.95 13.43
CA HIS A 272 17.99 10.07 13.47
C HIS A 272 18.45 11.53 13.50
N SER A 273 17.74 12.40 12.79
CA SER A 273 17.98 13.84 12.72
C SER A 273 16.68 14.57 12.42
N LEU A 274 16.51 15.76 13.02
CA LEU A 274 15.41 16.68 12.71
C LEU A 274 15.87 17.85 11.80
N GLU A 275 16.95 17.65 11.02
CA GLU A 275 17.56 18.67 10.15
C GLU A 275 16.53 19.36 9.25
N LEU A 276 15.61 18.60 8.63
CA LEU A 276 14.59 19.16 7.75
C LEU A 276 13.67 20.13 8.51
N GLN A 277 13.23 19.76 9.72
CA GLN A 277 12.42 20.62 10.56
C GLN A 277 13.16 21.91 10.93
N THR A 278 14.46 21.81 11.25
CA THR A 278 15.30 22.98 11.52
C THR A 278 15.42 23.89 10.29
N GLN A 279 15.68 23.33 9.10
CA GLN A 279 15.79 24.08 7.84
C GLN A 279 14.47 24.75 7.45
N LEU A 280 13.33 24.11 7.73
CA LEU A 280 11.99 24.64 7.46
C LEU A 280 11.44 25.57 8.56
N GLY A 281 12.17 25.72 9.67
CA GLY A 281 11.75 26.52 10.84
C GLY A 281 10.52 25.96 11.55
N ILE A 282 10.36 24.63 11.60
CA ILE A 282 9.22 23.94 12.24
C ILE A 282 9.67 23.33 13.56
N GLN A 283 9.21 23.90 14.68
CA GLN A 283 9.55 23.40 16.02
C GLN A 283 8.71 22.17 16.41
N GLY A 284 7.49 22.07 15.89
CA GLY A 284 6.55 20.98 16.16
C GLY A 284 5.72 21.20 17.43
N LEU A 285 4.54 20.59 17.46
CA LEU A 285 3.61 20.61 18.59
C LEU A 285 3.88 19.44 19.54
N GLY A 286 3.82 19.68 20.86
CA GLY A 286 4.00 18.62 21.86
C GLY A 286 2.96 17.50 21.72
N PHE A 287 3.29 16.30 22.18
CA PHE A 287 2.40 15.14 22.08
C PHE A 287 1.08 15.40 22.80
N SER A 288 1.12 15.89 24.04
CA SER A 288 -0.08 16.18 24.84
C SER A 288 -1.02 17.18 24.15
N GLU A 289 -0.45 18.26 23.62
CA GLU A 289 -1.18 19.30 22.90
C GLU A 289 -1.75 18.76 21.58
N SER A 290 -1.00 17.91 20.88
CA SER A 290 -1.45 17.23 19.66
C SER A 290 -2.64 16.31 19.94
N VAL A 291 -2.61 15.57 21.06
CA VAL A 291 -3.73 14.73 21.52
C VAL A 291 -4.95 15.59 21.86
N GLU A 292 -4.76 16.68 22.62
CA GLU A 292 -5.85 17.59 22.99
C GLU A 292 -6.53 18.18 21.73
N LYS A 293 -5.72 18.69 20.80
CA LYS A 293 -6.20 19.22 19.53
C LYS A 293 -6.96 18.16 18.73
N ALA A 294 -6.43 16.95 18.64
CA ALA A 294 -7.08 15.85 17.93
C ALA A 294 -8.44 15.49 18.54
N LEU A 295 -8.53 15.38 19.88
CA LEU A 295 -9.76 15.08 20.59
C LEU A 295 -10.79 16.21 20.49
N LEU A 296 -10.35 17.47 20.51
CA LEU A 296 -11.21 18.64 20.34
C LEU A 296 -11.85 18.65 18.95
N ILE A 297 -11.07 18.42 17.89
CA ILE A 297 -11.59 18.34 16.52
C ILE A 297 -12.57 17.17 16.37
N GLN A 298 -12.28 16.00 16.97
CA GLN A 298 -13.21 14.86 16.96
C GLN A 298 -14.54 15.18 17.64
N ARG A 299 -14.55 15.96 18.74
CA ARG A 299 -15.77 16.35 19.46
C ARG A 299 -16.61 17.35 18.66
N GLN A 300 -15.98 18.22 17.88
CA GLN A 300 -16.64 19.23 17.06
C GLN A 300 -17.14 18.69 15.72
N ALA A 301 -16.62 17.55 15.27
CA ALA A 301 -17.06 16.93 14.03
C ALA A 301 -18.55 16.53 14.13
N PRO A 302 -19.40 16.89 13.15
CA PRO A 302 -20.82 16.58 13.19
C PRO A 302 -21.06 15.07 13.30
N THR A 303 -21.95 14.67 14.22
CA THR A 303 -22.40 13.28 14.36
C THR A 303 -23.23 12.89 13.14
N ILE A 304 -22.58 12.30 12.14
CA ILE A 304 -23.27 11.69 11.01
C ILE A 304 -24.10 10.51 11.58
N ARG A 305 -25.44 10.64 11.64
CA ARG A 305 -26.35 9.54 11.99
C ARG A 305 -26.27 8.48 10.88
N ARG A 306 -25.65 7.35 11.17
CA ARG A 306 -25.42 6.25 10.21
C ARG A 306 -26.48 5.14 10.36
N PRO A 307 -26.89 4.47 9.26
CA PRO A 307 -27.97 3.49 9.28
C PRO A 307 -27.64 2.25 10.12
N LYS A 308 -28.67 1.67 10.77
CA LYS A 308 -28.60 0.61 11.80
C LYS A 308 -28.12 -0.78 11.33
N ARG A 309 -27.62 -0.95 10.10
CA ARG A 309 -27.23 -2.26 9.53
C ARG A 309 -25.77 -2.27 9.08
N ALA A 310 -24.83 -2.29 10.02
CA ALA A 310 -23.46 -2.68 9.74
C ALA A 310 -22.94 -3.53 10.89
N LYS A 311 -22.81 -4.84 10.66
CA LYS A 311 -22.13 -5.75 11.58
C LYS A 311 -20.61 -5.54 11.43
N TYR A 312 -19.95 -5.21 12.55
CA TYR A 312 -18.51 -5.31 12.83
C TYR A 312 -17.49 -4.35 12.18
N THR A 313 -17.79 -3.55 11.16
CA THR A 313 -16.73 -2.80 10.43
C THR A 313 -17.12 -1.35 10.10
N GLU A 314 -17.10 -0.42 11.05
CA GLU A 314 -17.34 1.01 10.71
C GLU A 314 -16.28 2.01 11.20
N SER A 315 -15.55 1.73 12.28
CA SER A 315 -14.68 2.73 12.91
C SER A 315 -13.33 2.97 12.22
N LEU A 316 -13.06 2.24 11.13
CA LEU A 316 -11.92 2.36 10.20
C LEU A 316 -12.40 2.28 8.74
N GLN A 317 -13.63 2.74 8.46
CA GLN A 317 -14.23 2.72 7.12
C GLN A 317 -13.39 3.54 6.12
N PHE A 318 -12.54 2.84 5.39
CA PHE A 318 -12.22 3.15 4.01
C PHE A 318 -13.34 2.49 3.19
N SER A 319 -14.04 3.27 2.36
CA SER A 319 -15.30 2.89 1.71
C SER A 319 -15.29 1.45 1.20
N ASP A 320 -16.23 0.61 1.64
CA ASP A 320 -16.47 -0.72 1.08
C ASP A 320 -16.92 -0.66 -0.41
N ASN A 321 -17.19 0.54 -0.92
CA ASN A 321 -17.53 0.84 -2.32
C ASN A 321 -16.30 1.08 -3.23
N ILE A 322 -15.17 0.39 -3.03
CA ILE A 322 -14.02 0.51 -3.95
C ILE A 322 -14.32 -0.20 -5.29
N TYR A 323 -15.22 -1.19 -5.29
CA TYR A 323 -15.63 -1.91 -6.50
C TYR A 323 -17.14 -1.75 -6.71
N PRO A 324 -17.62 -1.57 -7.95
CA PRO A 324 -19.03 -1.70 -8.24
C PRO A 324 -19.49 -3.09 -7.78
N GLU A 325 -20.58 -3.18 -7.01
CA GLU A 325 -21.13 -4.44 -6.46
C GLU A 325 -21.36 -5.56 -7.51
N LEU A 326 -21.34 -5.20 -8.80
CA LEU A 326 -21.71 -6.05 -9.92
C LEU A 326 -20.56 -6.90 -10.48
N GLU A 327 -19.28 -6.55 -10.27
CA GLU A 327 -18.14 -7.28 -10.88
C GLU A 327 -17.13 -7.79 -9.84
N LYS A 328 -17.11 -9.12 -9.65
CA LYS A 328 -16.14 -9.79 -8.78
C LYS A 328 -14.79 -9.87 -9.48
N ILE A 329 -13.81 -9.20 -8.89
CA ILE A 329 -12.45 -9.04 -9.41
C ILE A 329 -11.46 -9.74 -8.49
N VAL A 330 -10.48 -10.40 -9.11
CA VAL A 330 -9.35 -11.05 -8.46
C VAL A 330 -8.09 -10.27 -8.77
N ARG A 331 -7.29 -10.06 -7.72
CA ARG A 331 -5.92 -9.58 -7.82
C ARG A 331 -4.99 -10.56 -7.12
N SER A 332 -3.94 -10.97 -7.81
CA SER A 332 -2.95 -11.90 -7.28
C SER A 332 -1.57 -11.37 -7.57
N VAL A 333 -0.72 -11.21 -6.56
CA VAL A 333 0.64 -10.68 -6.68
C VAL A 333 1.61 -11.58 -5.93
N GLN A 334 2.63 -12.07 -6.63
CA GLN A 334 3.63 -12.99 -6.09
C GLN A 334 5.04 -12.52 -6.45
N ARG A 335 5.87 -12.29 -5.43
CA ARG A 335 7.32 -12.14 -5.62
C ARG A 335 7.98 -13.46 -5.99
N LEU A 336 8.78 -13.45 -7.05
CA LEU A 336 9.57 -14.55 -7.59
C LEU A 336 11.05 -14.12 -7.62
N PRO A 337 12.00 -15.05 -7.41
CA PRO A 337 13.41 -14.76 -7.67
C PRO A 337 13.64 -14.52 -9.15
N LEU A 338 14.58 -13.62 -9.48
CA LEU A 338 15.06 -13.44 -10.85
C LEU A 338 16.41 -14.16 -11.00
N PRO A 339 16.51 -15.20 -11.84
CA PRO A 339 17.78 -15.87 -12.03
C PRO A 339 18.83 -15.00 -12.69
N ALA A 340 20.09 -15.24 -12.37
CA ALA A 340 21.21 -14.44 -12.86
C ALA A 340 21.23 -14.34 -14.40
N GLY A 341 21.38 -13.13 -14.92
CA GLY A 341 21.40 -12.84 -16.36
C GLY A 341 20.06 -13.05 -17.08
N LYS A 342 18.95 -13.21 -16.35
CA LYS A 342 17.60 -13.29 -16.91
C LYS A 342 16.84 -11.99 -16.68
N ASN A 343 15.71 -11.84 -17.37
CA ASN A 343 14.83 -10.67 -17.29
C ASN A 343 13.34 -11.09 -17.25
N ALA A 344 12.44 -10.14 -17.07
CA ALA A 344 11.00 -10.38 -16.97
C ALA A 344 10.44 -11.07 -18.22
N LEU A 345 10.94 -10.73 -19.42
CA LEU A 345 10.56 -11.39 -20.66
C LEU A 345 10.94 -12.87 -20.66
N TRP A 346 12.16 -13.18 -20.23
CA TRP A 346 12.60 -14.57 -20.10
C TRP A 346 11.74 -15.34 -19.09
N ILE A 347 11.40 -14.72 -17.94
CA ILE A 347 10.53 -15.34 -16.93
C ILE A 347 9.15 -15.66 -17.51
N ALA A 348 8.56 -14.70 -18.24
CA ALA A 348 7.27 -14.87 -18.91
C ALA A 348 7.29 -16.02 -19.92
N GLU A 349 8.28 -16.04 -20.82
CA GLU A 349 8.45 -17.12 -21.81
C GLU A 349 8.67 -18.46 -21.10
N LYS A 350 9.51 -18.48 -20.06
CA LYS A 350 9.79 -19.68 -19.29
C LYS A 350 8.55 -20.22 -18.57
N TYR A 351 7.71 -19.34 -18.03
CA TYR A 351 6.45 -19.73 -17.41
C TYR A 351 5.54 -20.49 -18.39
N THR A 352 5.43 -20.02 -19.63
CA THR A 352 4.60 -20.69 -20.66
C THR A 352 5.10 -22.07 -21.03
N LEU A 353 6.42 -22.30 -20.98
CA LEU A 353 7.05 -23.60 -21.25
C LEU A 353 7.00 -24.54 -20.04
N TRP A 354 7.14 -23.99 -18.84
CA TRP A 354 7.17 -24.74 -17.58
C TRP A 354 5.78 -25.24 -17.18
N LEU A 355 4.74 -24.40 -17.29
CA LEU A 355 3.40 -24.72 -16.81
C LEU A 355 2.82 -26.03 -17.37
N PRO A 356 2.83 -26.31 -18.69
CA PRO A 356 2.30 -27.57 -19.21
C PRO A 356 3.11 -28.79 -18.75
N ARG A 357 4.42 -28.64 -18.51
CA ARG A 357 5.27 -29.72 -17.99
C ARG A 357 4.93 -30.00 -16.52
N PHE A 358 4.72 -28.95 -15.75
CA PHE A 358 4.34 -29.04 -14.34
C PHE A 358 2.96 -29.67 -14.14
N LEU A 359 2.02 -29.38 -15.05
CA LEU A 359 0.65 -29.89 -15.02
C LEU A 359 0.41 -31.10 -15.93
N HIS A 360 1.46 -31.76 -16.42
CA HIS A 360 1.35 -32.93 -17.28
C HIS A 360 0.68 -34.10 -16.52
N PRO A 361 -0.21 -34.89 -17.16
CA PRO A 361 -0.67 -34.83 -18.56
C PRO A 361 -1.94 -33.98 -18.78
N PHE A 362 -2.32 -33.15 -17.81
CA PHE A 362 -3.64 -32.52 -17.79
C PHE A 362 -3.74 -31.24 -18.61
N VAL A 363 -2.65 -30.47 -18.71
CA VAL A 363 -2.66 -29.17 -19.41
C VAL A 363 -1.72 -29.17 -20.61
N ARG A 364 -2.23 -28.71 -21.75
CA ARG A 364 -1.47 -28.42 -22.97
C ARG A 364 -1.49 -26.90 -23.22
N VAL A 365 -0.42 -26.38 -23.80
CA VAL A 365 -0.33 -24.98 -24.22
C VAL A 365 0.03 -24.90 -25.70
N ASP A 366 -0.75 -24.14 -26.45
CA ASP A 366 -0.45 -23.78 -27.83
C ASP A 366 -0.09 -22.30 -27.91
N VAL A 367 1.03 -21.98 -28.55
CA VAL A 367 1.48 -20.60 -28.75
C VAL A 367 1.54 -20.33 -30.25
N ASP A 368 0.86 -19.28 -30.71
CA ASP A 368 0.90 -18.87 -32.11
C ASP A 368 2.00 -17.85 -32.42
N SER A 369 2.15 -17.50 -33.70
CA SER A 369 3.14 -16.52 -34.18
C SER A 369 2.97 -15.11 -33.59
N GLN A 370 1.78 -14.79 -33.07
CA GLN A 370 1.50 -13.52 -32.39
C GLN A 370 1.73 -13.61 -30.87
N ARG A 371 2.38 -14.69 -30.39
CA ARG A 371 2.61 -14.96 -28.96
C ARG A 371 1.30 -15.01 -28.15
N THR A 372 0.22 -15.48 -28.78
CA THR A 372 -1.02 -15.80 -28.05
C THR A 372 -0.93 -17.20 -27.50
N CYS A 373 -0.94 -17.33 -26.17
CA CYS A 373 -0.91 -18.61 -25.48
C CYS A 373 -2.33 -19.08 -25.17
N ARG A 374 -2.69 -20.27 -25.66
CA ARG A 374 -3.96 -20.95 -25.40
C ARG A 374 -3.73 -22.17 -24.53
N PHE A 375 -4.35 -22.19 -23.36
CA PHE A 375 -4.23 -23.29 -22.39
C PHE A 375 -5.43 -24.22 -22.53
N TYR A 376 -5.20 -25.52 -22.68
CA TYR A 376 -6.24 -26.54 -22.87
C TYR A 376 -6.17 -27.58 -21.76
N LEU A 377 -7.34 -28.05 -21.30
CA LEU A 377 -7.43 -29.23 -20.46
C LEU A 377 -7.55 -30.48 -21.33
N LYS A 378 -6.91 -31.58 -20.92
CA LYS A 378 -7.04 -32.88 -21.57
C LYS A 378 -8.54 -33.25 -21.74
N GLY A 379 -8.95 -33.50 -22.97
CA GLY A 379 -10.34 -33.86 -23.32
C GLY A 379 -11.27 -32.67 -23.61
N ILE A 380 -10.84 -31.42 -23.41
CA ILE A 380 -11.64 -30.21 -23.69
C ILE A 380 -11.10 -29.52 -24.95
N ARG A 381 -11.96 -29.32 -25.96
CA ARG A 381 -11.60 -28.66 -27.24
C ARG A 381 -11.46 -27.14 -27.13
N SER A 382 -12.22 -26.51 -26.22
CA SER A 382 -12.17 -25.07 -25.99
C SER A 382 -11.03 -24.72 -25.01
N PRO A 383 -10.32 -23.59 -25.22
CA PRO A 383 -9.26 -23.19 -24.30
C PRO A 383 -9.83 -22.82 -22.93
N LEU A 384 -9.15 -23.23 -21.86
CA LEU A 384 -9.41 -22.79 -20.49
C LEU A 384 -9.08 -21.30 -20.32
N LEU A 385 -7.96 -20.86 -20.87
CA LEU A 385 -7.48 -19.48 -20.77
C LEU A 385 -6.77 -19.10 -22.07
N VAL A 386 -6.95 -17.84 -22.49
CA VAL A 386 -6.26 -17.25 -23.64
C VAL A 386 -5.54 -16.00 -23.18
N LEU A 387 -4.20 -16.02 -23.28
CA LEU A 387 -3.32 -14.92 -22.96
C LEU A 387 -2.74 -14.34 -24.25
N LYS A 388 -2.96 -13.05 -24.51
CA LYS A 388 -2.41 -12.34 -25.66
C LYS A 388 -1.30 -11.40 -25.22
N PHE A 389 -0.09 -11.61 -25.72
CA PHE A 389 1.05 -10.74 -25.45
C PHE A 389 0.77 -9.31 -25.93
N SER A 390 1.06 -8.32 -25.08
CA SER A 390 0.91 -6.90 -25.42
C SER A 390 2.24 -6.32 -25.84
N VAL A 391 2.49 -6.20 -27.15
CA VAL A 391 3.73 -5.63 -27.69
C VAL A 391 3.90 -4.18 -27.22
N GLU A 392 2.84 -3.39 -27.29
CA GLU A 392 2.86 -1.95 -26.94
C GLU A 392 3.12 -1.68 -25.46
N ARG A 393 2.83 -2.65 -24.58
CA ARG A 393 2.99 -2.50 -23.13
C ARG A 393 4.01 -3.46 -22.53
N SER A 394 4.82 -4.12 -23.36
CA SER A 394 5.89 -5.01 -22.92
C SER A 394 7.26 -4.50 -23.34
N ASN A 395 8.24 -4.72 -22.48
CA ASN A 395 9.66 -4.54 -22.73
C ASN A 395 10.44 -5.63 -21.98
N LEU A 396 11.77 -5.57 -21.99
CA LEU A 396 12.62 -6.58 -21.35
C LEU A 396 12.36 -6.73 -19.84
N HIS A 397 12.04 -5.61 -19.16
CA HIS A 397 11.88 -5.52 -17.71
C HIS A 397 10.43 -5.65 -17.24
N ARG A 398 9.47 -5.62 -18.17
CA ARG A 398 8.05 -5.77 -17.90
C ARG A 398 7.36 -6.43 -19.07
N THR A 399 6.83 -7.62 -18.86
CA THR A 399 6.05 -8.35 -19.86
C THR A 399 4.58 -8.42 -19.43
N LEU A 400 3.68 -8.09 -20.35
CA LEU A 400 2.23 -8.05 -20.11
C LEU A 400 1.48 -8.94 -21.10
N PHE A 401 0.56 -9.75 -20.57
CA PHE A 401 -0.44 -10.48 -21.34
C PHE A 401 -1.84 -10.02 -20.95
N TYR A 402 -2.69 -9.76 -21.94
CA TYR A 402 -4.12 -9.59 -21.73
C TYR A 402 -4.82 -10.95 -21.68
N ILE A 403 -5.68 -11.12 -20.68
CA ILE A 403 -6.59 -12.26 -20.58
C ILE A 403 -7.77 -11.94 -21.51
N THR A 404 -7.75 -12.53 -22.71
CA THR A 404 -8.70 -12.19 -23.79
C THR A 404 -9.83 -13.20 -23.95
N GLY A 405 -9.76 -14.33 -23.23
CA GLY A 405 -10.82 -15.32 -23.24
C GLY A 405 -10.44 -16.64 -22.59
N GLY A 406 -11.19 -17.67 -22.96
CA GLY A 406 -11.13 -19.00 -22.36
C GLY A 406 -12.27 -19.26 -21.38
N LEU A 407 -12.50 -20.53 -21.06
CA LEU A 407 -13.60 -20.98 -20.19
C LEU A 407 -13.51 -20.43 -18.77
N LEU A 408 -12.31 -20.04 -18.28
CA LEU A 408 -12.11 -19.55 -16.92
C LEU A 408 -12.37 -18.03 -16.77
N ALA A 409 -12.36 -17.28 -17.87
CA ALA A 409 -12.52 -15.83 -17.85
C ALA A 409 -13.96 -15.41 -18.19
N SER A 410 -14.54 -14.53 -17.38
CA SER A 410 -15.84 -13.94 -17.68
C SER A 410 -15.78 -13.04 -18.91
N ARG A 411 -16.76 -13.17 -19.80
CA ARG A 411 -16.93 -12.27 -20.96
C ARG A 411 -17.79 -11.04 -20.64
N LYS A 412 -18.36 -10.97 -19.44
CA LYS A 412 -19.31 -9.93 -19.03
C LYS A 412 -18.64 -8.69 -18.44
N THR A 413 -17.37 -8.81 -18.04
CA THR A 413 -16.64 -7.69 -17.44
C THR A 413 -16.19 -6.68 -18.50
N ARG A 414 -16.27 -5.40 -18.15
CA ARG A 414 -15.68 -4.33 -18.97
C ARG A 414 -14.18 -4.17 -18.74
N LEU A 415 -13.65 -4.77 -17.66
CA LEU A 415 -12.23 -4.71 -17.33
C LEU A 415 -11.44 -5.73 -18.13
N ARG A 416 -10.25 -5.32 -18.57
CA ARG A 416 -9.30 -6.22 -19.24
C ARG A 416 -8.39 -6.85 -18.21
N GLY A 417 -8.72 -8.09 -17.83
CA GLY A 417 -7.85 -8.91 -17.01
C GLY A 417 -6.45 -9.02 -17.62
N ARG A 418 -5.42 -8.99 -16.78
CA ARG A 418 -4.02 -9.00 -17.23
C ARG A 418 -3.15 -9.88 -16.34
N LEU A 419 -2.18 -10.54 -16.95
CA LEU A 419 -1.05 -11.19 -16.28
C LEU A 419 0.21 -10.41 -16.64
N GLU A 420 0.95 -9.95 -15.64
CA GLU A 420 2.23 -9.28 -15.84
C GLU A 420 3.36 -9.97 -15.09
N PHE A 421 4.55 -9.93 -15.69
CA PHE A 421 5.83 -10.24 -15.06
C PHE A 421 6.67 -8.97 -15.09
N ARG A 422 7.18 -8.56 -13.94
CA ARG A 422 7.85 -7.26 -13.81
C ARG A 422 9.06 -7.33 -12.89
N GLU A 423 10.19 -6.85 -13.37
CA GLU A 423 11.39 -6.64 -12.54
C GLU A 423 11.18 -5.48 -11.57
N VAL A 424 11.62 -5.68 -10.33
CA VAL A 424 11.52 -4.71 -9.22
C VAL A 424 12.78 -4.74 -8.36
N LEU A 425 12.99 -3.69 -7.57
CA LEU A 425 14.09 -3.55 -6.60
C LEU A 425 15.46 -3.75 -7.26
N GLY A 426 15.79 -2.91 -8.25
CA GLY A 426 17.08 -3.00 -8.95
C GLY A 426 17.31 -4.34 -9.67
N GLN A 427 16.24 -4.94 -10.23
CA GLN A 427 16.29 -6.21 -10.98
C GLN A 427 16.68 -7.44 -10.12
N ASN A 428 16.46 -7.40 -8.80
CA ASN A 428 16.73 -8.55 -7.94
C ASN A 428 15.56 -9.55 -7.89
N TYR A 429 14.35 -9.08 -8.19
CA TYR A 429 13.14 -9.89 -8.13
C TYR A 429 12.26 -9.65 -9.35
N VAL A 430 11.37 -10.62 -9.61
CA VAL A 430 10.25 -10.44 -10.52
C VAL A 430 8.93 -10.60 -9.77
N ILE A 431 8.03 -9.66 -9.96
CA ILE A 431 6.65 -9.79 -9.55
C ILE A 431 5.86 -10.43 -10.69
N ALA A 432 5.22 -11.57 -10.40
CA ALA A 432 4.14 -12.11 -11.22
C ALA A 432 2.81 -11.61 -10.65
N ALA A 433 2.02 -10.91 -11.46
CA ALA A 433 0.77 -10.31 -11.01
C ALA A 433 -0.39 -10.54 -11.98
N ILE A 434 -1.51 -11.00 -11.44
CA ILE A 434 -2.82 -11.00 -12.09
C ILE A 434 -3.59 -9.79 -11.57
N HIS A 435 -4.07 -8.95 -12.48
CA HIS A 435 -4.95 -7.84 -12.15
C HIS A 435 -6.25 -7.95 -12.92
N ASP A 436 -7.31 -7.44 -12.32
CA ASP A 436 -8.62 -7.23 -12.93
C ASP A 436 -9.20 -8.50 -13.58
N PHE A 437 -8.82 -9.67 -13.06
CA PHE A 437 -9.33 -10.95 -13.56
C PHE A 437 -10.72 -11.20 -12.97
N SER A 438 -11.70 -11.41 -13.86
CA SER A 438 -13.05 -11.80 -13.46
C SER A 438 -13.28 -13.27 -13.82
N PRO A 439 -13.49 -14.16 -12.83
CA PRO A 439 -13.71 -15.57 -13.09
C PRO A 439 -15.10 -15.81 -13.70
N SER A 440 -15.20 -16.80 -14.58
CA SER A 440 -16.48 -17.27 -15.14
C SER A 440 -17.29 -18.13 -14.17
N LEU A 441 -16.63 -18.78 -13.21
CA LEU A 441 -17.26 -19.68 -12.24
C LEU A 441 -18.04 -18.91 -11.17
N PRO A 442 -19.09 -19.52 -10.59
CA PRO A 442 -19.68 -19.04 -9.35
C PRO A 442 -18.61 -18.79 -8.28
N TRP A 443 -18.67 -17.64 -7.61
CA TRP A 443 -17.61 -17.15 -6.72
C TRP A 443 -17.16 -18.14 -5.66
N PHE A 444 -18.11 -18.85 -5.03
CA PHE A 444 -17.79 -19.86 -4.03
C PHE A 444 -16.94 -21.00 -4.62
N ILE A 445 -17.29 -21.49 -5.81
CA ILE A 445 -16.54 -22.54 -6.49
C ILE A 445 -15.15 -22.03 -6.87
N TYR A 446 -15.05 -20.80 -7.39
CA TYR A 446 -13.78 -20.18 -7.73
C TYR A 446 -12.80 -20.16 -6.54
N ASN A 447 -13.27 -19.73 -5.36
CA ASN A 447 -12.45 -19.63 -4.15
C ASN A 447 -11.90 -20.99 -3.69
N TRP A 448 -12.67 -22.06 -3.84
CA TRP A 448 -12.27 -23.42 -3.43
C TRP A 448 -11.53 -24.21 -4.53
N THR A 449 -11.37 -23.66 -5.73
CA THR A 449 -10.76 -24.37 -6.87
C THR A 449 -9.64 -23.54 -7.51
N GLN A 450 -9.98 -22.67 -8.47
CA GLN A 450 -9.02 -21.93 -9.27
C GLN A 450 -8.11 -21.03 -8.43
N ALA A 451 -8.64 -20.39 -7.39
CA ALA A 451 -7.86 -19.52 -6.51
C ALA A 451 -6.74 -20.29 -5.77
N LEU A 452 -7.03 -21.50 -5.30
CA LEU A 452 -6.05 -22.36 -4.62
C LEU A 452 -5.06 -22.95 -5.62
N MET A 453 -5.54 -23.41 -6.77
CA MET A 453 -4.71 -23.95 -7.84
C MET A 453 -3.70 -22.91 -8.36
N HIS A 454 -4.14 -21.65 -8.54
CA HIS A 454 -3.26 -20.54 -8.93
C HIS A 454 -2.11 -20.35 -7.95
N LEU A 455 -2.39 -20.31 -6.64
CA LEU A 455 -1.35 -20.17 -5.62
C LEU A 455 -0.39 -21.35 -5.62
N TRP A 456 -0.89 -22.58 -5.78
CA TRP A 456 -0.06 -23.77 -5.86
C TRP A 456 0.87 -23.74 -7.08
N VAL A 457 0.36 -23.34 -8.25
CA VAL A 457 1.15 -23.14 -9.48
C VAL A 457 2.23 -22.09 -9.27
N MET A 458 1.90 -20.92 -8.71
CA MET A 458 2.86 -19.85 -8.46
C MET A 458 3.95 -20.28 -7.46
N HIS A 459 3.59 -21.06 -6.44
CA HIS A 459 4.56 -21.64 -5.52
C HIS A 459 5.48 -22.65 -6.20
N GLY A 460 4.93 -23.53 -7.04
CA GLY A 460 5.70 -24.46 -7.86
C GLY A 460 6.69 -23.74 -8.78
N PHE A 461 6.24 -22.67 -9.43
CA PHE A 461 7.10 -21.88 -10.32
C PHE A 461 8.22 -21.17 -9.56
N ARG A 462 7.90 -20.60 -8.39
CA ARG A 462 8.92 -20.02 -7.49
C ARG A 462 9.99 -21.03 -7.11
N ARG A 463 9.62 -22.26 -6.74
CA ARG A 463 10.57 -23.33 -6.41
C ARG A 463 11.43 -23.71 -7.61
N TYR A 464 10.82 -23.79 -8.80
CA TYR A 464 11.54 -24.04 -10.03
C TYR A 464 12.60 -22.95 -10.29
N LEU A 465 12.23 -21.67 -10.22
CA LEU A 465 13.18 -20.57 -10.44
C LEU A 465 14.35 -20.61 -9.44
N ARG A 466 14.09 -20.87 -8.16
CA ARG A 466 15.16 -21.03 -7.14
C ARG A 466 16.14 -22.15 -7.46
N SER A 467 15.69 -23.23 -8.10
CA SER A 467 16.57 -24.33 -8.50
C SER A 467 17.53 -23.96 -9.63
N LEU A 468 17.24 -22.89 -10.39
CA LEU A 468 18.11 -22.40 -11.45
C LEU A 468 19.24 -21.51 -10.95
N ASP A 469 19.13 -20.95 -9.74
CA ASP A 469 20.17 -20.11 -9.11
C ASP A 469 21.28 -20.93 -8.45
N VAL A 470 21.09 -22.24 -8.30
CA VAL A 470 22.05 -23.17 -7.68
C VAL A 470 22.92 -23.88 -8.74
N MET A 471 22.62 -23.68 -10.03
CA MET A 471 23.38 -24.18 -11.18
C MET A 471 24.08 -23.02 -11.87
#